data_AF-A0A4Q1SXA9-F1
#
_entry.id   AF-A0A4Q1SXA9-F1
#
_cell.length_a   1.000
_cell.length_b   1.000
_cell.length_c   1.000
_cell.angle_alpha   90.00
_cell.angle_beta   90.00
_cell.angle_gamma   90.00
#
_symmetry.space_group_name_H-M   'P 1'
#
loop_
_entity.id
_entity.type
_entity.pdbx_description
1 polymer ?
#
loop_
_entity_poly.entity_id
_entity_poly.type
_entity_poly.pdbx_seq_one_letter_code
_entity_poly.pdbx_strand_id
1 'polypeptide(L)' 'MLFIMAAFFIFNIVTSIWAYRDSLRKGNSKEYSVIVLIGTLFFPIIGLIIYFIIRNDR' A
#
# COMPACT_ATOMS: atom_id res chain seq x y z
N MET A 1 -15.93 5.47 -18.50
CA MET A 1 -14.55 4.93 -18.66
C MET A 1 -13.52 5.75 -17.89
N LEU A 2 -13.31 7.03 -18.23
CA LEU A 2 -12.28 7.89 -17.60
C LEU A 2 -12.44 8.05 -16.06
N PHE A 3 -13.68 8.26 -15.59
CA PHE A 3 -13.98 8.36 -14.16
C PHE A 3 -13.64 7.10 -13.36
N ILE A 4 -13.84 5.92 -13.96
CA ILE A 4 -13.55 4.63 -13.32
C ILE A 4 -12.03 4.47 -13.17
N MET A 5 -11.27 4.80 -14.22
CA MET A 5 -9.80 4.80 -14.19
C MET A 5 -9.26 5.78 -13.14
N ALA A 6 -9.80 7.01 -13.08
CA ALA A 6 -9.41 7.99 -12.08
C ALA A 6 -9.72 7.52 -10.65
N ALA A 7 -10.90 6.93 -10.42
CA ALA A 7 -11.27 6.37 -9.12
C ALA A 7 -10.33 5.24 -8.70
N PHE A 8 -9.96 4.34 -9.63
CA PHE A 8 -9.02 3.25 -9.36
C PHE A 8 -7.61 3.77 -9.02
N PHE A 9 -7.16 4.82 -9.72
CA PHE A 9 -5.88 5.45 -9.46
C PHE A 9 -5.84 6.14 -8.09
N ILE A 10 -6.89 6.89 -7.75
CA ILE A 10 -7.03 7.53 -6.43
C ILE A 10 -7.07 6.45 -5.34
N PHE A 11 -7.84 5.38 -5.55
CA PHE A 11 -7.90 4.26 -4.62
C PHE A 11 -6.52 3.66 -4.38
N ASN A 12 -5.75 3.41 -5.44
CA ASN A 12 -4.38 2.90 -5.31
C ASN A 12 -3.47 3.81 -4.49
N ILE A 13 -3.52 5.13 -4.72
CA ILE A 13 -2.72 6.09 -3.95
C ILE A 13 -3.13 6.05 -2.48
N VAL A 14 -4.43 6.10 -2.19
CA VAL A 14 -4.96 6.07 -0.82
C VAL A 14 -4.54 4.80 -0.09
N THR A 15 -4.65 3.64 -0.73
CA THR A 15 -4.24 2.36 -0.13
C THR A 15 -2.74 2.27 0.10
N SER A 16 -1.94 2.81 -0.82
CA SER A 16 -0.47 2.79 -0.70
C SER A 16 0.01 3.71 0.45
N ILE A 17 -0.57 4.91 0.56
CA ILE A 17 -0.30 5.82 1.68
C ILE A 17 -0.75 5.19 3.01
N TRP A 18 -1.91 4.53 3.01
CA TRP A 18 -2.40 3.85 4.21
C TRP A 18 -1.45 2.71 4.63
N ALA A 19 -0.97 1.88 3.70
CA ALA A 19 0.00 0.82 3.97
C ALA A 19 1.34 1.37 4.51
N TYR A 20 1.83 2.47 3.94
CA TYR A 20 3.00 3.20 4.47
C TYR A 20 2.79 3.62 5.92
N ARG A 21 1.69 4.33 6.20
CA ARG A 21 1.38 4.83 7.56
C ARG A 21 1.17 3.69 8.55
N ASP A 22 0.54 2.59 8.12
CA ASP A 22 0.33 1.42 8.96
C ASP A 22 1.66 0.73 9.30
N SER A 23 2.55 0.56 8.31
CA SER A 23 3.87 -0.02 8.55
C SER A 23 4.70 0.80 9.56
N LEU A 24 4.62 2.14 9.49
CA LEU A 24 5.25 3.03 10.48
C LEU A 24 4.63 2.89 11.87
N ARG A 25 3.30 2.82 11.98
CA ARG A 25 2.59 2.65 13.26
C ARG A 25 2.94 1.33 13.96
N LYS A 26 3.33 0.31 13.18
CA LYS A 26 3.81 -0.98 13.69
C LYS A 26 5.27 -0.96 14.16
N GLY A 27 5.95 0.18 14.08
CA GLY A 27 7.34 0.32 14.53
C GLY A 27 8.38 -0.17 13.52
N ASN A 28 8.00 -0.40 12.26
CA ASN A 28 8.98 -0.71 11.21
C ASN A 28 9.87 0.50 10.90
N SER A 29 11.02 0.25 10.30
CA SER A 29 11.92 1.32 9.87
C SER A 29 11.31 2.13 8.72
N LYS A 30 11.78 3.37 8.57
CA LYS A 30 11.31 4.26 7.50
C LYS A 30 11.62 3.68 6.11
N GLU A 31 12.77 3.03 5.96
CA GLU A 31 13.19 2.39 4.71
C GLU A 31 12.24 1.25 4.34
N TYR A 32 11.90 0.40 5.30
CA TYR A 32 10.92 -0.66 5.11
C TYR A 32 9.55 -0.10 4.70
N SER A 33 9.08 0.94 5.39
CA SER A 33 7.82 1.60 5.05
C SER A 33 7.82 2.16 3.63
N VAL A 34 8.93 2.75 3.18
CA VAL A 34 9.08 3.24 1.80
C VAL A 34 9.05 2.09 0.79
N ILE A 35 9.65 0.94 1.09
CA ILE A 35 9.56 -0.26 0.25
C ILE A 35 8.11 -0.72 0.11
N VAL A 36 7.35 -0.73 1.21
CA VAL A 36 5.91 -1.05 1.21
C VAL A 36 5.11 -0.05 0.36
N LEU A 37 5.41 1.24 0.48
CA LEU A 37 4.76 2.30 -0.31
C LEU A 37 4.99 2.10 -1.82
N ILE A 38 6.25 1.89 -2.22
CA ILE A 38 6.62 1.70 -3.63
C ILE A 38 6.02 0.39 -4.16
N GLY A 39 6.12 -0.70 -3.40
CA GLY A 39 5.53 -1.99 -3.78
C GLY A 39 4.02 -1.91 -3.99
N THR A 40 3.30 -1.20 -3.12
CA THR A 40 1.84 -1.03 -3.23
C THR A 40 1.41 -0.07 -4.34
N LEU A 41 2.24 0.91 -4.69
CA LEU A 41 1.96 1.87 -5.77
C LEU A 41 2.04 1.23 -7.16
N PHE A 42 3.07 0.42 -7.43
CA PHE A 42 3.25 -0.24 -8.74
C PHE A 42 2.41 -1.51 -8.88
N PHE A 43 2.05 -2.12 -7.77
CA PHE A 43 1.26 -3.34 -7.75
C PHE A 43 0.02 -3.14 -6.86
N PRO A 44 -1.01 -2.39 -7.29
CA PRO A 44 -2.18 -2.09 -6.46
C PRO A 44 -2.83 -3.32 -5.84
N ILE A 45 -3.06 -4.34 -6.67
CA ILE A 45 -3.79 -5.56 -6.29
C ILE A 45 -2.86 -6.51 -5.53
N ILE A 46 -1.68 -6.81 -6.11
CA ILE A 46 -0.71 -7.73 -5.51
C ILE A 46 -0.08 -7.13 -4.25
N GLY A 47 0.20 -5.83 -4.24
CA GLY A 47 0.70 -5.09 -3.09
C GLY A 47 -0.29 -5.02 -1.94
N LEU A 48 -1.59 -4.93 -2.22
CA LEU A 48 -2.63 -5.10 -1.19
C LEU A 48 -2.61 -6.51 -0.59
N ILE A 49 -2.48 -7.54 -1.43
CA ILE A 49 -2.38 -8.94 -0.99
C ILE A 49 -1.13 -9.16 -0.12
N ILE A 50 0.04 -8.71 -0.59
CA ILE A 50 1.31 -8.80 0.14
C ILE A 50 1.22 -8.02 1.45
N TYR A 51 0.65 -6.81 1.44
CA TYR A 51 0.41 -6.04 2.65
C TYR A 51 -0.49 -6.80 3.62
N PHE A 52 -1.58 -7.44 3.17
CA PHE A 52 -2.44 -8.22 4.05
C PHE A 52 -1.74 -9.46 4.61
N ILE A 53 -0.89 -10.12 3.83
CA ILE A 53 -0.05 -11.24 4.30
C ILE A 53 0.91 -10.75 5.39
N ILE A 54 1.71 -9.72 5.11
CA ILE A 54 2.64 -9.09 6.08
C ILE A 54 1.88 -8.52 7.28
N ARG A 55 0.66 -8.02 7.08
CA ARG A 55 -0.14 -7.42 8.16
C ARG A 55 -0.63 -8.47 9.14
N ASN A 56 -1.04 -9.63 8.62
CA ASN A 56 -1.70 -10.69 9.38
C ASN A 56 -0.72 -11.73 9.93
N ASP A 57 0.51 -11.79 9.41
CA ASP A 57 1.64 -12.43 10.07
C ASP A 57 2.03 -11.59 11.29
N ARG A 58 1.49 -11.98 12.45
CA ARG A 58 2.00 -11.58 13.77
C ARG A 58 3.06 -12.57 14.20
#